data_AF-A0A2N4XEG8-F1
#
_entry.id   AF-A0A2N4XEG8-F1
#
_cell.length_a   1.000
_cell.length_b   1.000
_cell.length_c   1.000
_cell.angle_alpha   90.00
_cell.angle_beta   90.00
_cell.angle_gamma   90.00
#
_symmetry.space_group_name_H-M   'P 1'
#
loop_
_entity.id
_entity.type
_entity.pdbx_description
1 polymer ?
#
loop_
_entity_poly.entity_id
_entity_poly.type
_entity_poly.pdbx_seq_one_letter_code
_entity_poly.pdbx_strand_id
1 'polypeptide(L)'
;MKALLISILFFLTASCASPDLTNSVWICTIDDRCTDTLKFESNNRVTHYSCQMNYTFKSTFDISKNVVTISVKDESREGKPEYARLKYHLGDNELFPISNEELVNGKWIKPNAQLAKKYIFKRSK
;
A
#
# COMPACT_ATOMS: atom_id res chain seq x y z
N MET A 1 -17.49 49.72 -30.69
CA MET A 1 -16.99 48.40 -31.13
C MET A 1 -15.77 48.03 -30.31
N LYS A 2 -15.64 46.74 -29.97
CA LYS A 2 -14.54 46.07 -29.23
C LYS A 2 -14.67 46.08 -27.70
N ALA A 3 -15.58 45.24 -27.20
CA ALA A 3 -15.48 44.71 -25.84
C ALA A 3 -14.42 43.58 -25.85
N LEU A 4 -13.42 43.72 -24.98
CA LEU A 4 -12.33 42.78 -24.75
C LEU A 4 -12.90 41.44 -24.22
N LEU A 5 -12.82 40.38 -25.02
CA LEU A 5 -12.95 39.00 -24.57
C LEU A 5 -11.55 38.48 -24.18
N ILE A 6 -11.06 38.87 -23.00
CA ILE A 6 -9.97 38.13 -22.35
C ILE A 6 -10.65 36.98 -21.62
N SER A 7 -10.90 35.90 -22.37
CA SER A 7 -11.38 34.63 -21.83
C SER A 7 -10.32 34.10 -20.88
N ILE A 8 -10.62 34.18 -19.58
CA ILE A 8 -9.84 33.65 -18.47
C ILE A 8 -9.74 32.14 -18.66
N LEU A 9 -8.71 31.69 -19.38
CA LEU A 9 -8.32 30.29 -19.50
C LEU A 9 -7.41 29.93 -18.32
N PHE A 10 -7.89 30.14 -17.09
CA PHE A 10 -7.31 29.53 -15.89
C PHE A 10 -7.92 28.13 -15.75
N PHE A 11 -7.60 27.24 -16.70
CA PHE A 11 -7.90 25.82 -16.51
C PHE A 11 -6.95 25.27 -15.47
N LEU A 12 -7.52 25.05 -14.29
CA LEU A 12 -7.08 24.17 -13.20
C LEU A 12 -5.83 23.35 -13.55
N THR A 13 -4.67 23.83 -13.11
CA THR A 13 -3.60 22.92 -12.75
C THR A 13 -4.05 22.21 -11.48
N ALA A 14 -4.88 21.17 -11.65
CA ALA A 14 -5.14 20.20 -10.60
C ALA A 14 -3.78 19.59 -10.25
N SER A 15 -3.15 20.13 -9.21
CA SER A 15 -2.00 19.53 -8.56
C SER A 15 -2.45 18.16 -8.10
N CYS A 16 -2.16 17.12 -8.89
CA CYS A 16 -2.20 15.74 -8.45
C CYS A 16 -1.08 15.58 -7.40
N ALA A 17 -1.30 16.15 -6.22
CA ALA A 17 -0.50 15.79 -5.07
C ALA A 17 -0.66 14.28 -4.89
N SER A 18 0.45 13.55 -4.94
CA SER A 18 0.43 12.13 -4.64
C SER A 18 -0.13 11.96 -3.23
N PRO A 19 -1.08 11.04 -3.02
CA PRO A 19 -1.62 10.80 -1.70
C PRO A 19 -0.51 10.51 -0.69
N ASP A 20 -0.53 11.19 0.46
CA ASP A 20 0.44 10.96 1.54
C ASP A 20 -0.14 9.98 2.57
N LEU A 21 0.60 8.89 2.79
CA LEU A 21 0.28 7.89 3.81
C LEU A 21 1.16 8.03 5.05
N THR A 22 2.16 8.92 5.04
CA THR A 22 3.11 9.08 6.12
C THR A 22 2.39 9.37 7.45
N ASN A 23 2.84 8.71 8.52
CA ASN A 23 2.26 8.80 9.87
C ASN A 23 0.80 8.35 9.97
N SER A 24 0.38 7.39 9.15
CA SER A 24 -0.95 6.79 9.25
C SER A 24 -0.90 5.32 9.65
N VAL A 25 -1.93 4.88 10.38
CA VAL A 25 -2.14 3.48 10.77
C VAL A 25 -3.35 2.95 10.03
N TRP A 26 -3.23 1.73 9.53
CA TRP A 26 -4.26 1.05 8.76
C TRP A 26 -4.48 -0.34 9.33
N ILE A 27 -5.72 -0.76 9.40
CA ILE A 27 -6.15 -1.93 10.16
C ILE A 27 -6.98 -2.84 9.25
N CYS A 28 -6.66 -4.13 9.24
CA CYS A 28 -7.44 -5.16 8.56
C CYS A 28 -7.83 -6.25 9.57
N THR A 29 -9.12 -6.32 9.90
CA THR A 29 -9.65 -7.40 10.76
C THR A 29 -9.98 -8.61 9.88
N ILE A 30 -9.17 -9.66 10.00
CA ILE A 30 -9.29 -10.91 9.23
C ILE A 30 -10.42 -11.79 9.79
N ASP A 31 -10.54 -11.79 11.12
CA ASP A 31 -11.60 -12.40 11.93
C ASP A 31 -11.67 -11.68 13.29
N ASP A 32 -12.63 -12.06 14.15
CA ASP A 32 -12.92 -11.39 15.43
C ASP A 32 -11.74 -11.31 16.41
N ARG A 33 -10.69 -12.14 16.21
CA ARG A 33 -9.51 -12.19 17.09
C ARG A 33 -8.22 -11.86 16.37
N CYS A 34 -8.27 -11.61 15.06
CA CYS A 34 -7.09 -11.45 14.25
C CYS A 34 -7.12 -10.17 13.42
N THR A 35 -6.22 -9.26 13.77
CA THR A 35 -6.12 -7.94 13.16
C THR A 35 -4.69 -7.70 12.71
N ASP A 36 -4.53 -7.52 11.41
CA ASP A 36 -3.28 -7.08 10.80
C ASP A 36 -3.21 -5.55 10.81
N THR A 37 -2.00 -5.00 10.91
CA THR A 37 -1.80 -3.54 10.90
C THR A 37 -0.69 -3.13 9.95
N LEU A 38 -0.90 -2.02 9.24
CA LEU A 38 0.13 -1.31 8.48
C LEU A 38 0.31 0.07 9.10
N LYS A 39 1.52 0.35 9.58
CA LYS A 39 1.91 1.67 10.07
C LYS A 39 2.90 2.28 9.10
N PHE A 40 2.44 3.27 8.35
CA PHE A 40 3.25 4.02 7.40
C PHE A 40 3.99 5.14 8.16
N GLU A 41 5.30 5.20 7.97
CA GLU A 41 6.22 6.09 8.66
C GLU A 41 7.00 6.93 7.65
N SER A 42 7.70 7.95 8.13
CA SER A 42 8.55 8.79 7.28
C SER A 42 9.67 7.98 6.61
N ASN A 43 10.27 8.55 5.57
CA ASN A 43 11.33 7.93 4.77
C ASN A 43 10.91 6.61 4.10
N ASN A 44 9.67 6.56 3.60
CA ASN A 44 9.13 5.42 2.83
C ASN A 44 9.18 4.09 3.59
N ARG A 45 9.00 4.12 4.92
CA ARG A 45 8.99 2.94 5.78
C ARG A 45 7.58 2.52 6.14
N VAL A 46 7.35 1.22 6.21
CA VAL A 46 6.09 0.67 6.71
C VAL A 46 6.36 -0.51 7.64
N THR A 47 5.71 -0.49 8.79
CA THR A 47 5.71 -1.61 9.73
C THR A 47 4.42 -2.40 9.52
N HIS A 48 4.54 -3.67 9.15
CA HIS A 48 3.41 -4.56 8.94
C HIS A 48 3.38 -5.63 10.03
N TYR A 49 2.37 -5.61 10.89
CA TYR A 49 2.11 -6.72 11.82
C TYR A 49 1.12 -7.69 11.20
N SER A 50 1.51 -8.96 11.09
CA SER A 50 0.60 -10.06 10.77
C SER A 50 0.22 -10.78 12.06
N CYS A 51 -1.06 -10.77 12.39
CA CYS A 51 -1.58 -11.50 13.52
C CYS A 51 -1.45 -13.02 13.32
N GLN A 52 -1.71 -13.54 12.11
CA GLN A 52 -1.67 -14.97 11.82
C GLN A 52 -0.28 -15.57 12.01
N MET A 53 0.76 -14.80 11.69
CA MET A 53 2.15 -15.18 11.91
C MET A 53 2.70 -14.75 13.26
N ASN A 54 1.95 -13.92 13.99
CA ASN A 54 2.40 -13.19 15.17
C ASN A 54 3.80 -12.56 14.97
N TYR A 55 3.97 -11.86 13.85
CA TYR A 55 5.27 -11.34 13.42
C TYR A 55 5.14 -9.94 12.83
N THR A 56 6.18 -9.13 13.03
CA THR A 56 6.25 -7.76 12.53
C THR A 56 7.32 -7.62 11.46
N PHE A 57 6.89 -7.36 10.24
CA PHE A 57 7.74 -7.06 9.10
C PHE A 57 8.13 -5.59 9.07
N LYS A 58 9.43 -5.33 8.88
CA LYS A 58 9.94 -3.99 8.58
C LYS A 58 10.15 -3.89 7.08
N SER A 59 9.36 -3.04 6.43
CA SER A 59 9.25 -2.98 4.98
C SER A 59 9.41 -1.54 4.50
N THR A 60 9.53 -1.38 3.19
CA THR A 60 9.44 -0.07 2.54
C THR A 60 8.18 0.01 1.70
N PHE A 61 7.72 1.24 1.41
CA PHE A 61 6.60 1.45 0.53
C PHE A 61 6.89 2.54 -0.51
N ASP A 62 6.18 2.47 -1.63
CA ASP A 62 6.15 3.51 -2.65
C ASP A 62 4.69 3.71 -3.10
N ILE A 63 4.36 4.92 -3.52
CA ILE A 63 3.03 5.29 -4.01
C ILE A 63 3.18 5.83 -5.42
N SER A 64 2.56 5.15 -6.38
CA SER A 64 2.49 5.62 -7.77
C SER A 64 1.03 5.70 -8.19
N LYS A 65 0.58 6.93 -8.50
CA LYS A 65 -0.84 7.25 -8.73
C LYS A 65 -1.67 6.84 -7.50
N ASN A 66 -2.50 5.81 -7.62
CA ASN A 66 -3.33 5.26 -6.54
C ASN A 66 -2.94 3.81 -6.22
N VAL A 67 -1.69 3.44 -6.45
CA VAL A 67 -1.19 2.10 -6.12
C VAL A 67 -0.10 2.23 -5.07
N VAL A 68 -0.33 1.60 -3.93
CA VAL A 68 0.66 1.44 -2.87
C VAL A 68 1.36 0.12 -3.09
N THR A 69 2.68 0.16 -3.24
CA THR A 69 3.51 -1.05 -3.30
C THR A 69 4.34 -1.15 -2.03
N ILE A 70 4.14 -2.21 -1.26
CA ILE A 70 4.94 -2.52 -0.07
C ILE A 70 5.95 -3.60 -0.47
N SER A 71 7.24 -3.31 -0.31
CA SER A 71 8.33 -4.26 -0.53
C SER A 71 8.75 -4.85 0.81
N VAL A 72 8.53 -6.15 0.96
CA VAL A 72 8.81 -6.92 2.16
C VAL A 72 10.10 -7.71 1.95
N LYS A 73 10.99 -7.64 2.94
CA LYS A 73 12.08 -8.59 3.12
C LYS A 73 11.72 -9.44 4.34
N ASP A 74 11.34 -10.68 4.09
CA ASP A 74 10.99 -11.63 5.14
C ASP A 74 12.25 -12.35 5.62
N GLU A 75 12.59 -12.11 6.89
CA GLU A 75 13.69 -12.74 7.62
C GLU A 75 13.17 -13.60 8.78
N SER A 76 11.88 -13.95 8.79
CA SER A 76 11.24 -14.71 9.87
C SER A 76 11.68 -16.18 9.93
N ARG A 77 12.29 -16.70 8.86
CA ARG A 77 12.79 -18.08 8.77
C ARG A 77 14.30 -18.09 8.72
N GLU A 78 14.93 -19.02 9.45
CA GLU A 78 16.38 -19.25 9.35
C GLU A 78 16.73 -19.68 7.91
N GLY A 79 17.55 -18.88 7.22
CA GLY A 79 17.97 -19.17 5.85
C GLY A 79 18.08 -17.94 4.95
N LYS A 80 17.67 -18.10 3.68
CA LYS A 80 17.70 -17.03 2.68
C LYS A 80 16.49 -16.11 2.86
N PRO A 81 16.66 -14.78 2.85
CA PRO A 81 15.54 -13.87 2.94
C PRO A 81 14.59 -14.10 1.76
N GLU A 82 13.31 -14.24 2.06
CA GLU A 82 12.25 -14.25 1.06
C GLU A 82 11.85 -12.80 0.78
N TYR A 83 11.57 -12.46 -0.48
CA TYR A 83 11.16 -11.11 -0.86
C TYR A 83 9.76 -11.16 -1.44
N ALA A 84 8.90 -10.25 -0.96
CA ALA A 84 7.54 -10.12 -1.46
C ALA A 84 7.21 -8.66 -1.82
N ARG A 85 6.26 -8.48 -2.72
CA ARG A 85 5.64 -7.20 -3.05
C ARG A 85 4.13 -7.30 -2.89
N LEU A 86 3.60 -6.54 -1.94
CA LEU A 86 2.17 -6.41 -1.74
C LEU A 86 1.71 -5.12 -2.43
N LYS A 87 0.73 -5.23 -3.34
CA LYS A 87 0.18 -4.08 -4.06
C LYS A 87 -1.27 -3.85 -3.66
N TYR A 88 -1.60 -2.61 -3.35
CA TYR A 88 -2.93 -2.18 -2.97
C TYR A 88 -3.40 -1.00 -3.83
N HIS A 89 -4.69 -0.96 -4.12
CA HIS A 89 -5.34 0.23 -4.65
C HIS A 89 -5.70 1.13 -3.48
N LEU A 90 -5.26 2.39 -3.52
CA LEU A 90 -5.59 3.40 -2.52
C LEU A 90 -6.87 4.13 -2.92
N GLY A 91 -7.94 3.86 -2.17
CA GLY A 91 -9.12 4.73 -2.09
C GLY A 91 -8.98 5.74 -0.95
N ASP A 92 -10.06 6.47 -0.67
CA ASP A 92 -10.02 7.59 0.30
C ASP A 92 -9.52 7.17 1.68
N ASN A 93 -10.05 6.06 2.22
CA ASN A 93 -9.69 5.53 3.53
C ASN A 93 -9.56 4.00 3.53
N GLU A 94 -9.40 3.41 2.35
CA GLU A 94 -9.32 1.96 2.16
C GLU A 94 -8.15 1.58 1.24
N LEU A 95 -7.43 0.51 1.60
CA LEU A 95 -6.44 -0.14 0.76
C LEU A 95 -7.00 -1.48 0.29
N PHE A 96 -7.30 -1.59 -1.00
CA PHE A 96 -7.85 -2.80 -1.60
C PHE A 96 -6.73 -3.66 -2.17
N PRO A 97 -6.66 -4.96 -1.85
CA PRO A 97 -5.57 -5.82 -2.30
C PRO A 97 -5.66 -6.06 -3.82
N ILE A 98 -4.57 -5.78 -4.55
CA ILE A 98 -4.46 -5.99 -6.01
C ILE A 98 -3.66 -7.25 -6.32
N SER A 99 -2.46 -7.37 -5.75
CA SER A 99 -1.56 -8.49 -6.03
C SER A 99 -0.57 -8.71 -4.89
N ASN A 100 -0.17 -9.96 -4.69
CA ASN A 100 1.02 -10.36 -3.98
C ASN A 100 1.99 -10.97 -5.01
N GLU A 101 3.27 -10.64 -4.94
CA GLU A 101 4.33 -11.17 -5.81
C GLU A 101 5.49 -11.63 -4.93
N GLU A 102 6.05 -12.79 -5.22
CA GLU A 102 7.22 -13.35 -4.54
C GLU A 102 8.41 -13.36 -5.50
N LEU A 103 9.62 -13.16 -4.97
CA LEU A 103 10.85 -13.24 -5.75
C LEU A 103 11.38 -14.69 -5.76
N VAL A 104 11.16 -15.39 -6.86
CA VAL A 104 11.62 -16.78 -7.04
C VAL A 104 12.62 -16.83 -8.19
N ASN A 105 13.84 -17.31 -7.91
CA ASN A 105 14.94 -17.40 -8.89
C ASN A 105 15.19 -16.08 -9.65
N GLY A 106 15.15 -14.95 -8.94
CA GLY A 106 15.39 -13.62 -9.48
C GLY A 106 14.22 -13.03 -10.30
N LYS A 107 13.06 -13.70 -10.33
CA LYS A 107 11.86 -13.23 -11.05
C LYS A 107 10.70 -13.02 -10.08
N TRP A 108 9.95 -11.95 -10.29
CA TRP A 108 8.71 -11.71 -9.56
C TRP A 108 7.61 -12.60 -10.13
N ILE A 109 7.05 -13.46 -9.29
CA ILE A 109 6.00 -14.40 -9.65
C ILE A 109 4.76 -14.09 -8.80
N LYS A 110 3.58 -14.07 -9.43
CA LYS A 110 2.31 -14.03 -8.71
C LYS A 110 1.95 -15.47 -8.30
N PRO A 111 1.88 -15.79 -7.00
CA PRO A 111 1.46 -17.11 -6.57
C PRO A 111 0.03 -17.39 -7.04
N ASN A 112 -0.28 -18.65 -7.33
CA ASN A 112 -1.62 -19.10 -7.73
C ASN A 112 -2.56 -19.19 -6.51
N ALA A 113 -2.57 -18.16 -5.69
CA ALA A 113 -3.46 -17.99 -4.56
C ALA A 113 -4.33 -16.77 -4.82
N GLN A 114 -5.65 -16.93 -4.75
CA GLN A 114 -6.53 -15.77 -4.81
C GLN A 114 -6.33 -14.93 -3.54
N LEU A 115 -6.05 -13.63 -3.73
CA LEU A 115 -6.09 -12.70 -2.62
C LEU A 115 -7.52 -12.65 -2.09
N ALA A 116 -7.68 -13.00 -0.82
CA ALA A 116 -9.01 -12.99 -0.24
C ALA A 116 -9.50 -11.53 -0.20
N LYS A 117 -10.68 -11.28 -0.77
CA LYS A 117 -11.31 -9.94 -0.81
C LYS A 117 -11.50 -9.30 0.57
N LYS A 118 -11.35 -10.08 1.65
CA LYS A 118 -11.40 -9.62 3.04
C LYS A 118 -10.16 -8.85 3.51
N TYR A 119 -9.04 -8.90 2.79
CA TYR A 119 -7.82 -8.17 3.15
C TYR A 119 -7.87 -6.68 2.76
N ILE A 120 -8.94 -5.99 3.14
CA ILE A 120 -9.09 -4.54 2.94
C ILE A 120 -8.64 -3.85 4.23
N PHE A 121 -7.57 -3.06 4.14
CA PHE A 121 -7.16 -2.24 5.27
C PHE A 121 -7.93 -0.94 5.28
N LYS A 122 -8.41 -0.54 6.45
CA LYS A 122 -9.08 0.75 6.69
C LYS A 122 -8.18 1.67 7.48
N ARG A 123 -8.14 2.95 7.12
CA ARG A 123 -7.38 3.94 7.87
C ARG A 123 -7.96 4.06 9.29
N SER A 124 -7.12 3.86 10.31
CA SER A 124 -7.47 4.14 11.70
C SER A 124 -7.54 5.65 11.89
N LYS A 125 -8.55 6.10 12.64
CA LYS A 125 -8.67 7.50 13.08
C LYS A 125 -7.56 7.84 14.06
#